data_AF-A0A2E9WF08-F1
#
_entry.id   AF-A0A2E9WF08-F1
#
_cell.length_a   1.000
_cell.length_b   1.000
_cell.length_c   1.000
_cell.angle_alpha   90.00
_cell.angle_beta   90.00
_cell.angle_gamma   90.00
#
_symmetry.space_group_name_H-M   'P 1'
#
loop_
_entity.id
_entity.type
_entity.pdbx_description
1 polymer ?
#
loop_
_entity_poly.entity_id
_entity_poly.type
_entity_poly.pdbx_seq_one_letter_code
_entity_poly.pdbx_strand_id
1 'polypeptide(L)'
;VAKEGGADGPEADHVQRFVLLAGRSLLLDLIALEALLVTDQRPSSSVVHLRTAMVDTAASGSVTAPAWATRPASIDAGSWSVLQDALLPQRIAVSLCDCDLDLLDVRFVAASGLQSSDLPSHDSISSAGSFLGMPGLVTLLGVVMLGAGAGLEHRRRSEAERLAERILGDLHFWD
;
A
#
# COMPACT_ATOMS: atom_id res chain seq x y z
N VAL A 1 -7.85 -1.64 51.63
CA VAL A 1 -7.84 -2.95 50.94
C VAL A 1 -6.44 -3.12 50.38
N ALA A 2 -5.79 -4.23 50.74
CA ALA A 2 -4.39 -4.50 50.42
C ALA A 2 -4.22 -4.99 48.97
N LYS A 3 -3.05 -4.64 48.44
CA LYS A 3 -2.34 -4.98 47.20
C LYS A 3 -2.59 -6.38 46.59
N GLU A 4 -2.93 -6.39 45.30
CA GLU A 4 -2.42 -7.31 44.25
C GLU A 4 -1.87 -6.38 43.14
N GLY A 5 -0.69 -6.49 42.54
CA GLY A 5 0.25 -7.60 42.49
C GLY A 5 0.38 -8.13 41.05
N GLY A 6 0.98 -7.36 40.13
CA GLY A 6 1.45 -7.84 38.81
C GLY A 6 1.34 -6.73 37.76
N ALA A 7 2.37 -6.20 37.11
CA ALA A 7 3.67 -6.78 36.75
C ALA A 7 4.80 -5.73 36.87
N ASP A 8 5.37 -5.54 38.05
CA ASP A 8 6.53 -4.65 38.27
C ASP A 8 7.81 -5.49 38.46
N GLY A 9 8.08 -6.34 37.48
CA GLY A 9 9.29 -7.15 37.39
C GLY A 9 10.27 -6.54 36.38
N PRO A 10 11.58 -6.87 36.44
CA PRO A 10 12.55 -6.42 35.44
C PRO A 10 12.09 -6.77 34.00
N GLU A 11 11.34 -7.86 33.82
CA GLU A 11 10.76 -8.29 32.55
C GLU A 11 9.72 -7.31 31.98
N ALA A 12 8.88 -6.70 32.83
CA ALA A 12 7.90 -5.71 32.38
C ALA A 12 8.57 -4.40 31.93
N ASP A 13 9.60 -3.94 32.67
CA ASP A 13 10.42 -2.79 32.27
C ASP A 13 11.18 -3.06 30.95
N HIS A 14 11.65 -4.30 30.74
CA HIS A 14 12.25 -4.71 29.47
C HIS A 14 11.24 -4.67 28.30
N VAL A 15 10.03 -5.17 28.50
CA VAL A 15 8.96 -5.14 27.48
C VAL A 15 8.54 -3.70 27.17
N GLN A 16 8.35 -2.86 28.18
CA GLN A 16 7.99 -1.45 27.98
C GLN A 16 9.07 -0.70 27.20
N ARG A 17 10.34 -0.86 27.58
CA ARG A 17 11.46 -0.25 26.84
C ARG A 17 11.53 -0.75 25.41
N PHE A 18 11.31 -2.05 25.19
CA PHE A 18 11.26 -2.62 23.86
C PHE A 18 10.16 -1.98 23.02
N VAL A 19 8.94 -1.87 23.54
CA VAL A 19 7.80 -1.26 22.85
C VAL A 19 8.08 0.21 22.53
N LEU A 20 8.64 0.98 23.47
CA LEU A 20 8.98 2.39 23.24
C LEU A 20 10.06 2.55 22.15
N LEU A 21 11.10 1.71 22.18
CA LEU A 21 12.16 1.71 21.17
C LEU A 21 11.63 1.30 19.79
N ALA A 22 10.84 0.23 19.73
CA ALA A 22 10.22 -0.26 18.50
C ALA A 22 9.22 0.76 17.92
N GLY A 23 8.44 1.42 18.77
CA GLY A 23 7.53 2.49 18.36
C GLY A 23 8.28 3.65 17.72
N ARG A 24 9.40 4.07 18.33
CA ARG A 24 10.26 5.12 17.75
C ARG A 24 10.84 4.69 16.40
N SER A 25 11.39 3.48 16.27
CA SER A 25 11.98 3.03 15.00
C SER A 25 10.94 2.92 13.89
N LEU A 26 9.77 2.36 14.19
CA LEU A 26 8.68 2.20 13.24
C LEU A 26 8.15 3.55 12.74
N LEU A 27 8.01 4.54 13.63
CA LEU A 27 7.60 5.89 13.24
C LEU A 27 8.61 6.55 12.29
N LEU A 28 9.90 6.40 12.56
CA LEU A 28 10.95 6.92 11.66
C LEU A 28 10.86 6.23 10.30
N ASP A 29 10.68 4.92 10.24
CA ASP A 29 10.56 4.20 8.97
C ASP A 29 9.31 4.64 8.18
N LEU A 30 8.18 4.89 8.85
CA LEU A 30 6.97 5.40 8.22
C LEU A 30 7.16 6.80 7.62
N ILE A 31 7.87 7.70 8.32
CA ILE A 31 8.19 9.05 7.79
C ILE A 31 9.04 8.95 6.53
N ALA A 32 10.06 8.09 6.53
CA ALA A 32 10.89 7.88 5.35
C ALA A 32 10.08 7.30 4.19
N LEU A 33 9.21 6.32 4.45
CA LEU A 33 8.34 5.75 3.41
C LEU A 33 7.35 6.77 2.86
N GLU A 34 6.74 7.61 3.70
CA GLU A 34 5.83 8.66 3.26
C GLU A 34 6.54 9.64 2.31
N ALA A 35 7.75 10.05 2.65
CA ALA A 35 8.55 10.93 1.80
C ALA A 35 8.91 10.27 0.46
N LEU A 36 9.26 8.98 0.47
CA LEU A 36 9.51 8.24 -0.76
C LEU A 36 8.24 8.10 -1.61
N LEU A 37 7.05 8.01 -1.02
CA LEU A 37 5.80 7.91 -1.77
C LEU A 37 5.37 9.23 -2.44
N VAL A 38 6.08 10.33 -2.22
CA VAL A 38 5.81 11.60 -2.92
C VAL A 38 6.32 11.50 -4.36
N THR A 39 5.38 11.46 -5.31
CA THR A 39 5.67 11.37 -6.74
C THR A 39 5.06 12.55 -7.50
N ASP A 40 5.74 13.00 -8.56
CA ASP A 40 5.25 14.09 -9.42
C ASP A 40 3.97 13.72 -10.18
N GLN A 41 3.83 12.44 -10.55
CA GLN A 41 2.68 11.94 -11.29
C GLN A 41 1.68 11.26 -10.35
N ARG A 42 0.39 11.46 -10.63
CA ARG A 42 -0.68 10.79 -9.89
C ARG A 42 -0.66 9.28 -10.19
N PRO A 43 -0.66 8.41 -9.17
CA PRO A 43 -0.67 6.97 -9.40
C PRO A 43 -1.97 6.53 -10.08
N SER A 44 -1.86 5.57 -10.99
CA SER A 44 -2.99 5.01 -11.74
C SER A 44 -3.79 3.97 -10.96
N SER A 45 -3.26 3.49 -9.83
CA SER A 45 -3.86 2.50 -8.93
C SER A 45 -3.56 2.86 -7.46
N SER A 46 -4.42 2.39 -6.54
CA SER A 46 -4.22 2.48 -5.09
C SER A 46 -3.19 1.49 -4.55
N VAL A 47 -2.76 0.53 -5.38
CA VAL A 47 -1.72 -0.42 -5.01
C VAL A 47 -0.40 0.02 -5.64
N VAL A 48 0.60 0.22 -4.79
CA VAL A 48 1.94 0.67 -5.17
C VAL A 48 2.95 -0.39 -4.78
N HIS A 49 3.87 -0.70 -5.69
CA HIS A 49 4.99 -1.59 -5.44
C HIS A 49 6.28 -0.78 -5.35
N LEU A 50 6.91 -0.83 -4.18
CA LEU A 50 8.27 -0.37 -3.98
C LEU A 50 9.20 -1.57 -4.19
N ARG A 51 9.89 -1.63 -5.33
CA ARG A 51 10.84 -2.70 -5.65
C ARG A 51 12.23 -2.09 -5.77
N THR A 52 12.97 -2.11 -4.67
CA THR A 52 14.32 -1.59 -4.63
C THR A 52 15.20 -2.45 -3.74
N ALA A 53 16.45 -2.63 -4.12
CA ALA A 53 17.44 -3.25 -3.26
C ALA A 53 17.88 -2.22 -2.21
N MET A 54 17.86 -2.61 -0.95
CA MET A 54 18.39 -1.79 0.13
C MET A 54 19.91 -2.00 0.21
N VAL A 55 20.66 -0.90 0.24
CA VAL A 55 22.12 -0.90 0.37
C VAL A 55 22.52 -0.08 1.60
N ASP A 56 23.66 -0.42 2.20
CA ASP A 56 24.18 0.28 3.37
C ASP A 56 24.51 1.75 3.06
N THR A 57 24.29 2.62 4.04
CA THR A 57 24.58 4.05 3.97
C THR A 57 24.88 4.61 5.36
N ALA A 58 25.30 5.87 5.42
CA ALA A 58 25.45 6.57 6.69
C ALA A 58 24.10 6.65 7.42
N ALA A 59 24.08 6.21 8.67
CA ALA A 59 22.90 6.30 9.52
C ALA A 59 22.70 7.73 10.05
N SER A 60 21.44 8.12 10.23
CA SER A 60 21.06 9.36 10.89
C SER A 60 20.82 9.13 12.39
N GLY A 61 20.92 10.18 13.21
CA GLY A 61 20.71 10.10 14.67
C GLY A 61 21.97 9.78 15.50
N SER A 62 21.78 9.29 16.72
CA SER A 62 22.89 9.01 17.65
C SER A 62 23.51 7.63 17.38
N VAL A 63 24.78 7.45 17.76
CA VAL A 63 25.49 6.16 17.68
C VAL A 63 24.76 5.04 18.43
N THR A 64 24.05 5.40 19.50
CA THR A 64 23.27 4.47 20.34
C THR A 64 21.87 4.17 19.83
N ALA A 65 21.37 4.93 18.84
CA ALA A 65 20.07 4.74 18.23
C ALA A 65 20.07 5.24 16.77
N PRO A 66 20.82 4.57 15.89
CA PRO A 66 20.90 4.92 14.47
C PRO A 66 19.56 4.67 13.79
N ALA A 67 19.22 5.54 12.84
CA ALA A 67 18.05 5.45 11.98
C ALA A 67 18.48 5.45 10.51
N TRP A 68 17.70 4.75 9.66
CA TRP A 68 17.86 4.80 8.20
C TRP A 68 19.29 4.48 7.71
N ALA A 69 19.93 3.48 8.34
CA ALA A 69 21.27 3.00 7.99
C ALA A 69 21.34 2.25 6.64
N THR A 70 20.20 2.07 5.98
CA THR A 70 20.10 1.54 4.63
C THR A 70 19.28 2.49 3.76
N ARG A 71 19.58 2.50 2.46
CA ARG A 71 18.85 3.30 1.47
C ARG A 71 18.48 2.46 0.25
N PRO A 72 17.46 2.86 -0.53
CA PRO A 72 17.25 2.36 -1.88
C PRO A 72 18.49 2.53 -2.75
N ALA A 73 18.90 1.49 -3.47
CA ALA A 73 20.05 1.53 -4.37
C ALA A 73 19.93 2.59 -5.47
N SER A 74 18.70 2.96 -5.85
CA SER A 74 18.41 3.99 -6.86
C SER A 74 18.67 5.42 -6.40
N ILE A 75 18.75 5.68 -5.09
CA ILE A 75 18.93 7.03 -4.53
C ILE A 75 20.39 7.20 -4.14
N ASP A 76 21.07 8.23 -4.64
CA ASP A 76 22.47 8.48 -4.27
C ASP A 76 22.65 8.76 -2.76
N ALA A 77 23.82 8.43 -2.21
CA ALA A 77 24.11 8.62 -0.79
C ALA A 77 24.00 10.09 -0.34
N GLY A 78 24.41 11.06 -1.18
CA GLY A 78 24.29 12.48 -0.87
C GLY A 78 22.85 12.98 -0.89
N SER A 79 22.06 12.55 -1.87
CA SER A 79 20.62 12.86 -1.90
C SER A 79 19.88 12.22 -0.73
N TRP A 80 20.28 11.00 -0.33
CA TRP A 80 19.76 10.35 0.86
C TRP A 80 20.09 11.11 2.13
N SER A 81 21.32 11.63 2.30
CA SER A 81 21.66 12.41 3.51
C SER A 81 20.87 13.71 3.59
N VAL A 82 20.66 14.40 2.45
CA VAL A 82 19.82 15.61 2.41
C VAL A 82 18.39 15.28 2.84
N LEU A 83 17.82 14.17 2.33
CA LEU A 83 16.49 13.71 2.74
C LEU A 83 16.45 13.35 4.24
N GLN A 84 17.45 12.64 4.75
CA GLN A 84 17.55 12.29 6.16
C GLN A 84 17.57 13.54 7.05
N ASP A 85 18.35 14.56 6.68
CA ASP A 85 18.43 15.82 7.43
C ASP A 85 17.10 16.61 7.39
N ALA A 86 16.38 16.55 6.26
CA ALA A 86 15.08 17.20 6.10
C ALA A 86 13.94 16.47 6.83
N LEU A 87 14.03 15.15 6.99
CA LEU A 87 12.99 14.32 7.63
C LEU A 87 13.22 14.06 9.11
N LEU A 88 14.48 14.04 9.57
CA LEU A 88 14.80 13.67 10.94
C LEU A 88 14.19 14.68 11.92
N PRO A 89 13.21 14.28 12.75
CA PRO A 89 12.51 15.21 13.60
C PRO A 89 13.42 15.72 14.73
N GLN A 90 13.17 16.96 15.14
CA GLN A 90 13.90 17.59 16.25
C GLN A 90 13.60 16.88 17.58
N ARG A 91 12.38 16.36 17.74
CA ARG A 91 11.97 15.62 18.93
C ARG A 91 10.86 14.63 18.61
N ILE A 92 11.07 13.38 19.05
CA ILE A 92 10.02 12.36 19.19
C ILE A 92 9.99 11.96 20.66
N ALA A 93 8.84 12.06 21.29
CA ALA A 93 8.61 11.47 22.60
C ALA A 93 7.48 10.45 22.48
N VAL A 94 7.76 9.21 22.84
CA VAL A 94 6.78 8.14 22.95
C VAL A 94 6.66 7.84 24.44
N SER A 95 5.43 7.87 24.96
CA SER A 95 5.13 7.51 26.35
C SER A 95 4.06 6.44 26.38
N LEU A 96 4.23 5.48 27.28
CA LEU A 96 3.21 4.48 27.56
C LEU A 96 2.43 4.93 28.80
N CYS A 97 1.12 5.07 28.65
CA CYS A 97 0.21 5.36 29.75
C CYS A 97 -0.39 4.03 30.25
N ASP A 98 -0.08 3.67 31.50
CA ASP A 98 -0.62 2.48 32.17
C ASP A 98 -2.00 2.78 32.79
N CYS A 99 -2.96 3.18 31.94
CA CYS A 99 -4.28 3.68 32.34
C CYS A 99 -5.38 2.72 31.89
N ASP A 100 -5.48 1.52 32.48
CA ASP A 100 -6.46 0.44 32.18
C ASP A 100 -6.53 -0.07 30.72
N LEU A 101 -5.96 0.67 29.77
CA LEU A 101 -5.66 0.33 28.40
C LEU A 101 -4.17 0.66 28.19
N ASP A 102 -3.46 -0.19 27.45
CA ASP A 102 -2.09 0.08 26.99
C ASP A 102 -2.11 1.17 25.90
N LEU A 103 -2.23 2.45 26.31
CA LEU A 103 -2.21 3.57 25.37
C LEU A 103 -0.77 4.07 25.16
N LEU A 104 -0.35 4.07 23.89
CA LEU A 104 0.86 4.72 23.44
C LEU A 104 0.55 6.17 23.04
N ASP A 105 1.05 7.14 23.81
CA ASP A 105 1.00 8.57 23.44
C ASP A 105 2.28 8.96 22.69
N VAL A 106 2.11 9.66 21.57
CA VAL A 106 3.21 10.03 20.66
C VAL A 106 3.19 11.54 20.45
N ARG A 107 4.27 12.21 20.86
CA ARG A 107 4.49 13.64 20.62
C ARG A 107 5.58 13.82 19.59
N PHE A 108 5.23 14.50 18.50
CA PHE A 108 6.08 14.72 17.34
C PHE A 108 6.35 16.23 17.14
N VAL A 109 7.63 16.59 17.03
CA VAL A 109 8.06 17.92 16.58
C VAL A 109 8.85 17.74 15.29
N ALA A 110 8.20 18.08 14.18
CA ALA A 110 8.75 17.95 12.84
C ALA A 110 10.05 18.74 12.67
N ALA A 111 10.91 18.28 11.75
CA ALA A 111 11.97 19.11 11.23
C ALA A 111 11.39 20.36 10.54
N SER A 112 12.10 21.48 10.58
CA SER A 112 11.67 22.71 9.93
C SER A 112 11.81 22.59 8.42
N GLY A 113 10.75 22.11 7.77
CA GLY A 113 10.39 22.39 6.38
C GLY A 113 11.09 21.54 5.33
N LEU A 114 10.71 20.26 5.21
CA LEU A 114 10.93 19.47 4.01
C LEU A 114 10.48 20.26 2.77
N GLN A 115 11.40 20.53 1.85
CA GLN A 115 11.10 21.18 0.58
C GLN A 115 11.00 20.16 -0.55
N SER A 116 10.34 20.54 -1.64
CA SER A 116 10.30 19.72 -2.85
C SER A 116 11.69 19.43 -3.43
N SER A 117 12.68 20.32 -3.19
CA SER A 117 14.07 20.15 -3.61
C SER A 117 14.82 19.07 -2.83
N ASP A 118 14.35 18.71 -1.64
CA ASP A 118 15.04 17.77 -0.74
C ASP A 118 14.62 16.32 -1.03
N LEU A 119 13.54 16.15 -1.82
CA LEU A 119 13.03 14.86 -2.24
C LEU A 119 13.90 14.29 -3.37
N PRO A 120 14.50 13.09 -3.19
CA PRO A 120 15.29 12.47 -4.24
C PRO A 120 14.39 11.96 -5.37
N SER A 121 14.80 12.21 -6.62
CA SER A 121 14.20 11.55 -7.76
C SER A 121 14.46 10.05 -7.71
N HIS A 122 13.44 9.24 -7.92
CA HIS A 122 13.56 7.79 -7.91
C HIS A 122 12.49 7.14 -8.78
N ASP A 123 12.89 6.14 -9.55
CA ASP A 123 12.01 5.42 -10.48
C ASP A 123 11.53 4.07 -9.90
N SER A 124 11.82 3.80 -8.63
CA SER A 124 11.57 2.50 -7.99
C SER A 124 10.12 2.28 -7.53
N ILE A 125 9.27 3.30 -7.71
CA ILE A 125 7.85 3.26 -7.42
C ILE A 125 7.09 2.95 -8.69
N SER A 126 6.45 1.79 -8.71
CA SER A 126 5.55 1.40 -9.79
C SER A 126 4.15 1.24 -9.24
N SER A 127 3.17 1.85 -9.92
CA SER A 127 1.77 1.55 -9.65
C SER A 127 1.48 0.14 -10.18
N ALA A 128 0.70 -0.66 -9.44
CA ALA A 128 0.23 -1.93 -9.94
C ALA A 128 -0.59 -1.67 -11.21
N GLY A 129 0.03 -1.90 -12.37
CA GLY A 129 -0.59 -1.68 -13.66
C GLY A 129 -1.87 -2.51 -13.78
N SER A 130 -2.78 -2.06 -14.64
CA SER A 130 -3.92 -2.90 -15.02
C SER A 130 -3.37 -4.23 -15.58
N PHE A 131 -3.89 -5.35 -15.09
CA PHE A 131 -3.51 -6.70 -15.54
C PHE A 131 -3.60 -6.87 -17.07
N LEU A 132 -4.40 -6.04 -17.71
CA LEU A 132 -4.54 -5.95 -19.16
C LEU A 132 -3.76 -4.72 -19.63
N GLY A 133 -2.68 -4.92 -20.40
CA GLY A 133 -1.88 -3.82 -20.96
C GLY A 133 -2.69 -2.87 -21.86
N MET A 134 -3.88 -3.30 -22.31
CA MET A 134 -4.84 -2.50 -23.08
C MET A 134 -6.27 -2.84 -22.63
N PRO A 135 -6.73 -2.32 -21.46
CA PRO A 135 -8.02 -2.72 -20.90
C PRO A 135 -9.19 -2.38 -21.83
N GLY A 136 -9.09 -1.29 -22.59
CA GLY A 136 -10.09 -0.89 -23.58
C GLY A 136 -10.27 -1.91 -24.71
N LEU A 137 -9.18 -2.43 -25.28
CA LEU A 137 -9.26 -3.43 -26.35
C LEU A 137 -9.84 -4.75 -25.86
N VAL A 138 -9.43 -5.19 -24.67
CA VAL A 138 -9.93 -6.46 -24.09
C VAL A 138 -11.42 -6.35 -23.76
N THR A 139 -11.85 -5.21 -23.23
CA THR A 139 -13.26 -4.95 -22.97
C THR A 139 -14.07 -4.94 -24.28
N LEU A 140 -13.56 -4.27 -25.31
CA LEU A 140 -14.20 -4.24 -26.63
C LEU A 140 -14.30 -5.64 -27.23
N LEU A 141 -13.25 -6.44 -27.15
CA LEU A 141 -13.27 -7.84 -27.61
C LEU A 141 -14.32 -8.66 -26.84
N GLY A 142 -14.40 -8.49 -25.52
CA GLY A 142 -15.43 -9.14 -24.69
C GLY A 142 -16.86 -8.76 -25.11
N VAL A 143 -17.10 -7.47 -25.36
CA VAL A 143 -18.42 -6.98 -25.84
C VAL A 143 -18.77 -7.57 -27.21
N VAL A 144 -17.81 -7.64 -28.13
CA VAL A 144 -18.01 -8.24 -29.46
C VAL A 144 -18.33 -9.73 -29.34
N MET A 145 -17.60 -10.46 -28.50
CA MET A 145 -17.87 -11.88 -28.22
C MET A 145 -19.28 -12.11 -27.65
N LEU A 146 -19.70 -11.29 -26.69
CA LEU A 146 -21.05 -11.35 -26.13
C LEU A 146 -22.11 -11.05 -27.19
N GLY A 147 -21.89 -10.04 -28.04
CA GLY A 147 -22.80 -9.72 -29.14
C GLY A 147 -22.92 -10.85 -30.16
N ALA A 148 -21.80 -11.48 -30.53
CA ALA A 148 -21.80 -12.63 -31.43
C ALA A 148 -22.55 -13.82 -30.82
N GLY A 149 -22.33 -14.13 -29.54
CA GLY A 149 -23.04 -15.18 -28.83
C GLY A 149 -24.55 -14.92 -28.76
N ALA A 150 -24.96 -13.70 -28.42
CA ALA A 150 -26.36 -13.30 -28.40
C ALA A 150 -27.03 -13.42 -29.79
N GLY A 151 -26.32 -13.04 -30.85
CA GLY A 151 -26.83 -13.16 -32.22
C GLY A 151 -27.01 -14.61 -32.68
N LEU A 152 -26.07 -15.49 -32.35
CA LEU A 152 -26.16 -16.93 -32.64
C LEU A 152 -27.32 -17.59 -31.87
N GLU A 153 -27.47 -17.27 -30.58
CA GLU A 153 -28.57 -17.78 -29.77
C GLU A 153 -29.93 -17.29 -30.28
N HIS A 154 -30.02 -16.02 -30.70
CA HIS A 154 -31.25 -15.48 -31.28
C HIS A 154 -31.65 -16.21 -32.57
N ARG A 155 -30.68 -16.48 -33.46
CA ARG A 155 -30.92 -17.28 -34.66
C ARG A 155 -31.42 -18.68 -34.31
N ARG A 156 -30.73 -19.37 -33.41
CA ARG A 156 -31.10 -20.72 -32.95
C ARG A 156 -32.53 -20.76 -32.39
N ARG A 157 -32.93 -19.76 -31.58
CA ARG A 157 -34.29 -19.65 -31.05
C ARG A 157 -35.33 -19.44 -32.15
N SER A 158 -35.07 -18.52 -33.08
CA SER A 158 -36.01 -18.26 -34.18
C SER A 158 -36.19 -19.47 -35.12
N GLU A 159 -35.13 -20.27 -35.31
CA GLU A 159 -35.21 -21.51 -36.07
C GLU A 159 -36.00 -22.59 -35.32
N ALA A 160 -35.80 -22.71 -34.01
CA ALA A 160 -36.57 -23.63 -33.17
C ALA A 160 -38.07 -23.26 -33.11
N GLU A 161 -38.40 -21.98 -33.01
CA GLU A 161 -39.79 -21.48 -33.03
C GLU A 161 -40.47 -21.79 -34.36
N ARG A 162 -39.81 -21.50 -35.50
CA ARG A 162 -40.36 -21.82 -36.83
C ARG A 162 -40.57 -23.32 -37.04
N LEU A 163 -39.68 -24.14 -36.51
CA LEU A 163 -39.80 -25.59 -36.59
C LEU A 163 -40.96 -26.09 -35.71
N ALA A 164 -41.10 -25.54 -34.50
CA ALA A 164 -42.22 -25.84 -33.62
C ALA A 164 -43.57 -25.45 -34.24
N GLU A 165 -43.68 -24.26 -34.83
CA GLU A 165 -44.88 -23.82 -35.55
C GLU A 165 -45.24 -24.75 -36.71
N ARG A 166 -44.25 -25.21 -37.48
CA ARG A 166 -44.49 -26.15 -38.59
C ARG A 166 -45.00 -27.50 -38.08
N ILE A 167 -44.40 -28.05 -37.04
CA ILE A 167 -44.81 -29.35 -36.48
C ILE A 167 -46.19 -29.26 -35.82
N LEU A 168 -46.45 -28.23 -35.02
CA LEU A 168 -47.76 -28.04 -34.38
C LEU A 168 -48.87 -27.68 -35.38
N GLY A 169 -48.54 -26.92 -36.44
CA GLY A 169 -49.47 -26.61 -37.52
C GLY A 169 -49.90 -27.86 -38.30
N ASP A 170 -48.96 -28.77 -38.58
CA ASP A 170 -49.27 -30.06 -39.22
C ASP A 170 -50.11 -30.98 -38.32
N LEU A 171 -49.91 -30.92 -37.00
CA LEU A 171 -50.71 -31.68 -36.03
C LEU A 171 -52.16 -31.20 -35.94
N HIS A 172 -52.45 -29.93 -36.25
CA HIS A 172 -53.80 -29.36 -36.23
C HIS A 172 -54.61 -29.61 -37.53
N PHE A 173 -54.00 -30.24 -38.54
CA PHE A 173 -54.64 -30.56 -39.83
C PHE A 173 -55.43 -31.89 -39.81
N TRP A 174 -55.40 -32.63 -38.70
CA TRP A 174 -56.08 -33.93 -38.55
C TRP A 174 -57.26 -33.91 -37.55
N ASP A 175 -58.01 -32.81 -37.50
CA ASP A 175 -59.40 -32.74 -37.01
C ASP A 175 -60.32 -32.25 -38.16
#